data_AF-A0A8H3H6W3-F1
#
_entry.id   AF-A0A8H3H6W3-F1
#
_cell.length_a   1.000
_cell.length_b   1.000
_cell.length_c   1.000
_cell.angle_alpha   90.00
_cell.angle_beta   90.00
_cell.angle_gamma   90.00
#
_symmetry.space_group_name_H-M   'P 1'
#
loop_
_entity.id
_entity.type
_entity.pdbx_description
1 polymer ?
#
loop_
_entity_poly.entity_id
_entity_poly.type
_entity_poly.pdbx_seq_one_letter_code
_entity_poly.pdbx_strand_id
1 'polypeptide(L)'
;MPNLTFQAPDTLEPPRRFHYEAIPGFYIQSEPPATLNPVRRPPAFGLKEHASPTRWKDFKDCIDLLQHSAPEDTRYIVCWLARHGQAWHNMGTSTFQGNSSMSGWDNQTADPPLTPLGESQAKKLNNLWKAELQRSSDPIPLPTKLFCSPLSRALATMKITFEGLLLANANARTLGERPLVLEGLREVISPFTHDKRSSKTEILRTTRSSLPIHSRQAKQ
;
A
#
# COMPACT_ATOMS: atom_id res chain seq x y z
N MET A 1 33.70 20.91 -5.93
CA MET A 1 32.91 19.67 -5.81
C MET A 1 32.18 19.45 -7.13
N PRO A 2 32.51 18.43 -7.94
CA PRO A 2 31.82 18.24 -9.21
C PRO A 2 30.42 17.65 -8.95
N ASN A 3 29.41 18.30 -9.52
CA ASN A 3 28.02 17.82 -9.56
C ASN A 3 27.96 16.53 -10.38
N LEU A 4 27.62 15.42 -9.73
CA LEU A 4 27.29 14.18 -10.41
C LEU A 4 25.85 14.28 -10.92
N THR A 5 25.68 14.66 -12.19
CA THR A 5 24.41 14.58 -12.90
C THR A 5 24.24 13.15 -13.42
N PHE A 6 23.21 12.44 -12.97
CA PHE A 6 22.88 11.10 -13.48
C PHE A 6 22.07 11.25 -14.77
N GLN A 7 22.72 11.12 -15.94
CA GLN A 7 22.01 10.92 -17.21
C GLN A 7 21.61 9.44 -17.31
N ALA A 8 20.31 9.17 -17.29
CA ALA A 8 19.78 7.91 -17.77
C ALA A 8 20.11 7.78 -19.27
N PRO A 9 20.37 6.56 -19.80
CA PRO A 9 20.65 6.38 -21.21
C PRO A 9 19.49 6.88 -22.06
N ASP A 10 19.81 7.67 -23.08
CA ASP A 10 18.87 8.27 -24.05
C ASP A 10 17.88 7.24 -24.58
N THR A 11 16.65 7.26 -24.06
CA THR A 11 15.49 6.75 -24.77
C THR A 11 14.93 7.90 -25.58
N LEU A 12 15.01 7.81 -26.91
CA LEU A 12 14.55 8.81 -27.91
C LEU A 12 13.04 9.13 -27.88
N GLU A 13 12.30 8.62 -26.90
CA GLU A 13 10.87 8.90 -26.73
C GLU A 13 10.70 10.06 -25.74
N PRO A 14 9.98 11.14 -26.11
CA PRO A 14 9.64 12.18 -25.16
C PRO A 14 8.92 11.55 -23.95
N PRO A 15 9.14 12.08 -22.73
CA PRO A 15 8.52 11.52 -21.53
C PRO A 15 7.01 11.49 -21.71
N ARG A 16 6.43 10.29 -21.62
CA ARG A 16 4.97 10.11 -21.70
C ARG A 16 4.32 10.88 -20.55
N ARG A 17 3.49 11.86 -20.90
CA ARG A 17 2.74 12.65 -19.93
C ARG A 17 1.41 11.96 -19.67
N PHE A 18 1.21 11.50 -18.44
CA PHE A 18 -0.05 10.91 -18.01
C PHE A 18 -0.90 11.96 -17.29
N HIS A 19 -2.20 11.98 -17.59
CA HIS A 19 -3.20 12.69 -16.81
C HIS A 19 -3.89 11.67 -15.89
N TYR A 20 -4.09 12.05 -14.63
CA TYR A 20 -4.74 11.20 -13.63
C TYR A 20 -5.97 11.90 -13.10
N GLU A 21 -7.08 11.18 -13.06
CA GLU A 21 -8.35 11.66 -12.54
C GLU A 21 -9.02 10.56 -11.72
N ALA A 22 -9.60 10.93 -10.59
CA ALA A 22 -10.40 10.02 -9.79
C ALA A 22 -11.84 10.01 -10.31
N ILE A 23 -12.36 8.82 -10.63
CA ILE A 23 -13.75 8.66 -11.07
C ILE A 23 -14.64 8.53 -9.82
N PRO A 24 -15.60 9.46 -9.58
CA PRO A 24 -16.52 9.38 -8.45
C PRO A 24 -17.58 8.29 -8.68
N GLY A 25 -18.49 8.08 -7.72
CA GLY A 25 -19.62 7.16 -7.89
C GLY A 25 -19.42 5.75 -7.33
N PHE A 26 -18.19 5.35 -7.04
CA PHE A 26 -17.88 3.99 -6.55
C PHE A 26 -17.72 3.90 -5.03
N TYR A 27 -16.93 4.80 -4.46
CA TYR A 27 -16.51 4.74 -3.06
C TYR A 27 -16.94 6.00 -2.31
N ILE A 28 -17.46 5.85 -1.09
CA ILE A 28 -17.91 6.96 -0.24
C ILE A 28 -16.79 7.97 0.06
N GLN A 29 -15.53 7.54 -0.03
CA GLN A 29 -14.35 8.36 0.21
C GLN A 29 -14.05 9.34 -0.94
N SER A 30 -14.61 9.09 -2.13
CA SER A 30 -14.38 9.90 -3.33
C SER A 30 -15.54 10.87 -3.62
N GLU A 31 -16.54 10.94 -2.76
CA GLU A 31 -17.73 11.76 -2.95
C GLU A 31 -17.59 13.16 -2.32
N PRO A 32 -17.99 14.24 -3.02
CA PRO A 32 -18.14 15.55 -2.43
C PRO A 32 -19.43 15.67 -1.59
N PRO A 33 -19.43 16.49 -0.52
CA PRO A 33 -18.25 17.07 0.12
C PRO A 33 -17.50 15.97 0.87
N ALA A 34 -16.16 16.00 0.78
CA ALA A 34 -15.30 15.11 1.55
C ALA A 34 -15.74 15.17 3.02
N THR A 35 -16.31 14.08 3.52
CA THR A 35 -16.84 14.04 4.88
C THR A 35 -15.72 14.42 5.83
N LEU A 36 -15.90 15.49 6.62
CA LEU A 36 -14.92 15.99 7.59
C LEU A 36 -14.47 14.90 8.59
N ASN A 37 -15.23 13.81 8.68
CA ASN A 37 -14.89 12.58 9.39
C ASN A 37 -15.23 11.36 8.53
N PRO A 38 -14.30 10.83 7.71
CA PRO A 38 -14.56 9.62 6.96
C PRO A 38 -14.85 8.47 7.94
N VAL A 39 -15.89 7.69 7.64
CA VAL A 39 -16.26 6.51 8.43
C VAL A 39 -15.01 5.64 8.59
N ARG A 40 -14.60 5.40 9.83
CA ARG A 40 -13.43 4.56 10.11
C ARG A 40 -13.80 3.10 9.88
N ARG A 41 -13.27 2.51 8.80
CA ARG A 41 -13.55 1.13 8.34
C ARG A 41 -15.01 0.95 7.90
N PRO A 42 -15.40 1.52 6.76
CA PRO A 42 -16.72 1.28 6.21
C PRO A 42 -16.86 -0.18 5.74
N PRO A 43 -18.09 -0.71 5.65
CA PRO A 43 -18.36 -2.03 5.05
C PRO A 43 -17.85 -2.06 3.61
N ALA A 44 -17.43 -3.24 3.13
CA ALA A 44 -16.93 -3.44 1.77
C ALA A 44 -15.92 -2.37 1.31
N PHE A 45 -15.01 -1.96 2.19
CA PHE A 45 -14.00 -0.93 1.94
C PHE A 45 -14.56 0.44 1.52
N GLY A 46 -15.85 0.69 1.72
CA GLY A 46 -16.51 1.96 1.40
C GLY A 46 -17.18 1.96 0.04
N LEU A 47 -17.33 0.81 -0.60
CA LEU A 47 -18.15 0.67 -1.79
C LEU A 47 -19.58 1.18 -1.50
N LYS A 48 -20.10 2.08 -2.34
CA LYS A 48 -21.43 2.69 -2.12
C LYS A 48 -22.53 1.64 -2.12
N GLU A 49 -22.55 0.79 -3.14
CA GLU A 49 -23.52 -0.29 -3.32
C GLU A 49 -23.22 -1.54 -2.46
N HIS A 50 -22.58 -1.39 -1.30
CA HIS A 50 -22.25 -2.51 -0.41
C HIS A 50 -23.47 -3.30 0.09
N ALA A 51 -24.67 -2.72 0.05
CA ALA A 51 -25.91 -3.40 0.41
C ALA A 51 -26.45 -4.31 -0.73
N SER A 52 -25.97 -4.14 -1.98
CA SER A 52 -26.37 -4.99 -3.10
C SER A 52 -25.99 -6.46 -2.84
N PRO A 53 -26.89 -7.42 -3.11
CA PRO A 53 -26.57 -8.84 -3.08
C PRO A 53 -25.41 -9.21 -4.03
N THR A 54 -25.26 -8.48 -5.13
CA THR A 54 -24.26 -8.66 -6.19
C THR A 54 -23.15 -7.60 -6.16
N ARG A 55 -22.98 -6.88 -5.05
CA ARG A 55 -22.04 -5.74 -4.89
C ARG A 55 -20.73 -5.80 -5.70
N TRP A 56 -19.95 -6.88 -5.59
CA TRP A 56 -18.61 -6.94 -6.16
C TRP A 56 -18.68 -7.32 -7.63
N LYS A 57 -19.67 -8.13 -8.01
CA LYS A 57 -20.07 -8.39 -9.39
C LYS A 57 -20.50 -7.09 -10.07
N ASP A 58 -21.41 -6.32 -9.48
CA ASP A 58 -21.86 -5.03 -10.03
C ASP A 58 -20.67 -4.08 -10.20
N PHE A 59 -19.80 -3.99 -9.18
CA PHE A 59 -18.56 -3.23 -9.25
C PHE A 59 -17.66 -3.67 -10.43
N LYS A 60 -17.43 -4.98 -10.59
CA LYS A 60 -16.61 -5.52 -11.69
C LYS A 60 -17.25 -5.23 -13.04
N ASP A 61 -18.56 -5.48 -13.18
CA ASP A 61 -19.31 -5.26 -14.42
C ASP A 61 -19.23 -3.77 -14.83
N CYS A 62 -19.29 -2.83 -13.87
CA CYS A 62 -19.06 -1.40 -14.13
C CYS A 62 -17.62 -1.07 -14.57
N ILE A 63 -16.61 -1.65 -13.91
CA ILE A 63 -15.21 -1.44 -14.31
C ILE A 63 -14.95 -2.02 -15.71
N ASP A 64 -15.51 -3.20 -16.01
CA ASP A 64 -15.41 -3.81 -17.33
C ASP A 64 -16.07 -2.92 -18.38
N LEU A 65 -17.25 -2.38 -18.12
CA LEU A 65 -17.91 -1.44 -19.03
C LEU A 65 -17.06 -0.19 -19.29
N LEU A 66 -16.41 0.37 -18.25
CA LEU A 66 -15.50 1.50 -18.39
C LEU A 66 -14.31 1.15 -19.29
N GLN A 67 -13.71 -0.03 -19.12
CA GLN A 67 -12.59 -0.46 -19.96
C GLN A 67 -13.02 -0.70 -21.41
N HIS A 68 -14.19 -1.31 -21.66
CA HIS A 68 -14.70 -1.55 -23.01
C HIS A 68 -15.07 -0.25 -23.74
N SER A 69 -15.52 0.76 -22.99
CA SER A 69 -15.96 2.06 -23.53
C SER A 69 -14.87 3.14 -23.41
N ALA A 70 -13.64 2.76 -23.08
CA ALA A 70 -12.55 3.71 -22.86
C ALA A 70 -12.20 4.44 -24.17
N PRO A 71 -12.06 5.78 -24.15
CA PRO A 71 -11.50 6.52 -25.27
C PRO A 71 -10.09 6.01 -25.63
N GLU A 72 -9.62 6.35 -26.83
CA GLU A 72 -8.23 6.12 -27.22
C GLU A 72 -7.27 6.73 -26.17
N ASP A 73 -6.16 6.04 -25.91
CA ASP A 73 -5.16 6.40 -24.90
C ASP A 73 -5.64 6.48 -23.44
N THR A 74 -6.86 6.01 -23.13
CA THR A 74 -7.41 5.99 -21.77
C THR A 74 -7.40 4.59 -21.18
N ARG A 75 -7.12 4.48 -19.87
CA ARG A 75 -7.23 3.23 -19.13
C ARG A 75 -7.73 3.48 -17.71
N TYR A 76 -8.66 2.66 -17.27
CA TYR A 76 -9.15 2.67 -15.89
C TYR A 76 -8.34 1.71 -15.02
N ILE A 77 -8.00 2.14 -13.82
CA ILE A 77 -7.29 1.33 -12.83
C ILE A 77 -7.99 1.44 -11.48
N VAL A 78 -8.11 0.30 -10.78
CA VAL A 78 -8.61 0.27 -9.41
C VAL A 78 -7.42 0.26 -8.46
N CYS A 79 -7.36 1.24 -7.56
CA CYS A 79 -6.28 1.37 -6.59
C CYS A 79 -6.79 1.15 -5.17
N TRP A 80 -6.28 0.11 -4.51
CA TRP A 80 -6.48 -0.12 -3.08
C TRP A 80 -5.35 0.57 -2.30
N LEU A 81 -5.63 1.75 -1.76
CA LEU A 81 -4.64 2.56 -1.05
C LEU A 81 -4.71 2.32 0.46
N ALA A 82 -3.57 2.02 1.07
CA ALA A 82 -3.48 1.76 2.51
C ALA A 82 -2.33 2.56 3.14
N ARG A 83 -2.64 3.27 4.23
CA ARG A 83 -1.62 3.82 5.13
C ARG A 83 -1.08 2.68 6.01
N HIS A 84 0.20 2.76 6.38
CA HIS A 84 0.76 1.84 7.37
C HIS A 84 0.01 1.91 8.72
N GLY A 85 0.00 0.81 9.46
CA GLY A 85 -0.51 0.79 10.84
C GLY A 85 0.32 1.69 11.77
N GLN A 86 -0.16 1.93 12.99
CA GLN A 86 0.58 2.73 13.96
C GLN A 86 2.00 2.18 14.17
N ALA A 87 3.00 3.03 14.01
CA ALA A 87 4.39 2.74 14.31
C ALA A 87 4.90 3.66 15.42
N TRP A 88 6.04 3.32 16.01
CA TRP A 88 6.56 4.05 17.17
C TRP A 88 6.79 5.54 16.91
N HIS A 89 7.17 5.96 15.69
CA HIS A 89 7.22 7.39 15.34
C HIS A 89 5.87 8.12 15.46
N ASN A 90 4.74 7.42 15.31
CA ASN A 90 3.43 8.04 15.48
C ASN A 90 3.12 8.37 16.95
N MET A 91 3.85 7.78 17.90
CA MET A 91 3.70 8.03 19.34
C MET A 91 4.53 9.24 19.81
N GLY A 92 5.50 9.68 18.98
CA GLY A 92 6.43 10.78 19.22
C GLY A 92 5.82 12.19 19.27
N THR A 93 4.49 12.30 19.19
CA THR A 93 3.73 13.54 19.43
C THR A 93 2.68 13.42 20.52
N SER A 94 2.43 12.23 21.10
CA SER A 94 1.31 12.00 22.04
C SER A 94 1.74 11.45 23.40
N THR A 95 3.04 11.42 23.72
CA THR A 95 3.52 10.86 24.98
C THR A 95 4.57 11.73 25.65
N PHE A 96 4.09 12.77 26.35
CA PHE A 96 4.84 13.41 27.43
C PHE A 96 4.22 13.14 28.81
N GLN A 97 3.35 12.13 28.94
CA GLN A 97 2.76 11.78 30.24
C GLN A 97 2.64 10.25 30.39
N GLY A 98 3.61 9.66 31.09
CA GLY A 98 3.26 8.69 32.13
C GLY A 98 3.35 7.19 31.85
N ASN A 99 4.23 6.70 30.97
CA ASN A 99 4.56 5.27 31.00
C ASN A 99 6.06 5.00 30.80
N SER A 100 6.72 4.57 31.88
CA SER A 100 8.17 4.36 32.00
C SER A 100 8.70 3.12 31.26
N SER A 101 7.86 2.44 30.48
CA SER A 101 8.24 1.31 29.61
C SER A 101 8.69 1.75 28.20
N MET A 102 8.74 3.05 27.93
CA MET A 102 8.99 3.66 26.62
C MET A 102 10.39 4.25 26.41
N SER A 103 11.34 3.98 27.30
CA SER A 103 12.68 4.59 27.30
C SER A 103 13.60 4.21 26.13
N GLY A 104 13.12 3.46 25.12
CA GLY A 104 13.95 2.91 24.04
C GLY A 104 13.74 3.47 22.63
N TRP A 105 12.67 4.22 22.36
CA TRP A 105 12.36 4.70 21.01
C TRP A 105 12.26 6.22 21.01
N ASP A 106 13.42 6.85 21.03
CA ASP A 106 13.57 8.26 20.71
C ASP A 106 13.04 8.54 19.29
N ASN A 107 12.49 9.73 19.04
CA ASN A 107 12.27 10.29 17.71
C ASN A 107 13.53 10.29 16.82
N GLN A 108 14.70 9.98 17.40
CA GLN A 108 15.97 9.72 16.74
C GLN A 108 16.14 8.31 16.14
N THR A 109 15.24 7.35 16.36
CA THR A 109 15.39 6.02 15.75
C THR A 109 14.98 6.00 14.27
N ALA A 110 15.90 5.57 13.41
CA ALA A 110 15.62 5.38 11.98
C ALA A 110 14.65 4.22 11.72
N ASP A 111 13.74 4.41 10.75
CA ASP A 111 12.78 3.40 10.27
C ASP A 111 12.00 2.63 11.37
N PRO A 112 11.30 3.32 12.27
CA PRO A 112 10.69 2.67 13.43
C PRO A 112 9.62 1.66 13.03
N PRO A 113 9.59 0.49 13.68
CA PRO A 113 8.65 -0.58 13.34
C PRO A 113 7.22 -0.26 13.81
N LEU A 114 6.28 -1.12 13.42
CA LEU A 114 4.92 -1.08 13.95
C LEU A 114 4.91 -1.25 15.47
N THR A 115 3.95 -0.62 16.13
CA THR A 115 3.58 -0.97 17.51
C THR A 115 2.71 -2.22 17.50
N PRO A 116 2.52 -2.89 18.65
CA PRO A 116 1.52 -3.97 18.76
C PRO A 116 0.11 -3.54 18.32
N LEU A 117 -0.25 -2.26 18.53
CA LEU A 117 -1.50 -1.70 18.02
C LEU A 117 -1.50 -1.61 16.48
N GLY A 118 -0.39 -1.18 15.87
CA GLY A 118 -0.23 -1.16 14.41
C GLY A 118 -0.35 -2.55 13.78
N GLU A 119 0.24 -3.57 14.41
CA GLU A 119 0.08 -4.96 13.96
C GLU A 119 -1.37 -5.42 14.08
N SER A 120 -2.05 -5.11 15.19
CA SER A 120 -3.48 -5.41 15.37
C SER A 120 -4.34 -4.72 14.29
N GLN A 121 -4.03 -3.48 13.92
CA GLN A 121 -4.69 -2.77 12.83
C GLN A 121 -4.51 -3.48 11.48
N ALA A 122 -3.29 -3.93 11.17
CA ALA A 122 -3.00 -4.68 9.95
C ALA A 122 -3.72 -6.05 9.91
N LYS A 123 -3.79 -6.75 11.05
CA LYS A 123 -4.55 -8.01 11.20
C LYS A 123 -6.05 -7.81 10.99
N LYS A 124 -6.62 -6.69 11.47
CA LYS A 124 -8.02 -6.35 11.22
C LYS A 124 -8.31 -6.17 9.72
N LEU A 125 -7.38 -5.58 8.96
CA LEU A 125 -7.51 -5.49 7.50
C LEU A 125 -7.43 -6.87 6.83
N ASN A 126 -6.52 -7.74 7.26
CA ASN A 126 -6.45 -9.13 6.77
C ASN A 126 -7.78 -9.87 6.97
N ASN A 127 -8.37 -9.75 8.16
CA ASN A 127 -9.66 -10.35 8.47
C ASN A 127 -10.79 -9.79 7.60
N LEU A 128 -10.80 -8.48 7.34
CA LEU A 128 -11.78 -7.86 6.44
C LEU A 128 -11.66 -8.40 5.01
N TRP A 129 -10.43 -8.49 4.47
CA TRP A 129 -10.19 -9.11 3.17
C TRP A 129 -10.69 -10.56 3.12
N LYS A 130 -10.35 -11.37 4.13
CA LYS A 130 -10.82 -12.76 4.23
C LYS A 130 -12.35 -12.86 4.24
N ALA A 131 -13.02 -11.99 5.01
CA ALA A 131 -14.47 -11.97 5.07
C ALA A 131 -15.11 -11.63 3.72
N GLU A 132 -14.59 -10.62 3.01
CA GLU A 132 -15.11 -10.24 1.69
C GLU A 132 -14.77 -11.27 0.60
N LEU A 133 -13.67 -12.02 0.74
CA LEU A 133 -13.31 -13.12 -0.17
C LEU A 133 -14.17 -14.38 0.04
N GLN A 134 -14.66 -14.62 1.26
CA GLN A 134 -15.48 -15.79 1.59
C GLN A 134 -16.93 -15.67 1.10
N ARG A 135 -17.30 -14.58 0.43
CA ARG A 135 -18.61 -14.42 -0.23
C ARG A 135 -18.69 -15.35 -1.44
N SER A 136 -19.27 -16.53 -1.25
CA SER A 136 -19.23 -17.69 -2.17
C SER A 136 -19.63 -17.41 -3.62
N SER A 137 -20.61 -16.54 -3.87
CA SER A 137 -21.06 -16.17 -5.23
C SER A 137 -20.57 -14.79 -5.69
N ASP A 138 -19.92 -14.03 -4.81
CA ASP A 138 -19.60 -12.63 -5.05
C ASP A 138 -18.35 -12.20 -4.25
N PRO A 139 -17.19 -12.81 -4.51
CA PRO A 139 -15.96 -12.45 -3.81
C PRO A 139 -15.42 -11.11 -4.30
N ILE A 140 -14.80 -10.38 -3.38
CA ILE A 140 -14.06 -9.15 -3.69
C ILE A 140 -12.96 -9.39 -4.73
N PRO A 141 -12.80 -8.51 -5.74
CA PRO A 141 -11.65 -8.59 -6.64
C PRO A 141 -10.35 -8.30 -5.89
N LEU A 142 -9.39 -9.21 -6.03
CA LEU A 142 -8.06 -9.06 -5.46
C LEU A 142 -7.21 -8.06 -6.27
N PRO A 143 -6.32 -7.29 -5.60
CA PRO A 143 -5.28 -6.54 -6.28
C PRO A 143 -4.43 -7.44 -7.20
N THR A 144 -4.23 -7.01 -8.45
CA THR A 144 -3.39 -7.73 -9.43
C THR A 144 -1.91 -7.37 -9.34
N LYS A 145 -1.59 -6.26 -8.66
CA LYS A 145 -0.22 -5.80 -8.38
C LYS A 145 -0.17 -5.19 -6.99
N LEU A 146 0.94 -5.40 -6.30
CA LEU A 146 1.21 -4.79 -4.99
C LEU A 146 2.40 -3.85 -5.12
N PHE A 147 2.25 -2.62 -4.63
CA PHE A 147 3.32 -1.64 -4.54
C PHE A 147 3.44 -1.18 -3.08
N CYS A 148 4.66 -1.02 -2.58
CA CYS A 148 4.88 -0.67 -1.19
C CYS A 148 6.04 0.32 -1.01
N SER A 149 5.91 1.15 0.01
CA SER A 149 7.01 1.97 0.52
C SER A 149 8.14 1.08 1.06
N PRO A 150 9.42 1.49 0.95
CA PRO A 150 10.55 0.76 1.52
C PRO A 150 10.65 0.84 3.05
N LEU A 151 9.80 1.61 3.72
CA LEU A 151 9.81 1.75 5.17
C LEU A 151 9.30 0.48 5.86
N SER A 152 9.99 0.06 6.93
CA SER A 152 9.75 -1.20 7.63
C SER A 152 8.31 -1.32 8.12
N ARG A 153 7.73 -0.25 8.63
CA ARG A 153 6.32 -0.20 9.05
C ARG A 153 5.32 -0.42 7.91
N ALA A 154 5.60 0.09 6.71
CA ALA A 154 4.74 -0.09 5.54
C ALA A 154 4.83 -1.52 5.03
N LEU A 155 6.06 -2.06 4.93
CA LEU A 155 6.31 -3.45 4.57
C LEU A 155 5.65 -4.42 5.55
N ALA A 156 5.78 -4.18 6.86
CA ALA A 156 5.15 -4.99 7.89
C ALA A 156 3.62 -4.95 7.80
N THR A 157 3.04 -3.76 7.59
CA THR A 157 1.59 -3.61 7.41
C THR A 157 1.11 -4.43 6.21
N MET A 158 1.73 -4.26 5.04
CA MET A 158 1.39 -5.01 3.83
C MET A 158 1.52 -6.51 4.03
N LYS A 159 2.63 -6.97 4.64
CA LYS A 159 2.88 -8.39 4.91
C LYS A 159 1.77 -8.99 5.75
N ILE A 160 1.44 -8.37 6.88
CA ILE A 160 0.37 -8.84 7.77
C ILE A 160 -1.00 -8.78 7.08
N THR A 161 -1.29 -7.72 6.33
CA THR A 161 -2.58 -7.56 5.65
C THR A 161 -2.83 -8.62 4.59
N PHE A 162 -1.80 -9.06 3.84
CA PHE A 162 -1.95 -10.02 2.76
C PHE A 162 -1.41 -11.43 3.05
N GLU A 163 -1.01 -11.68 4.30
CA GLU A 163 -0.59 -13.00 4.77
C GLU A 163 -1.72 -14.03 4.60
N GLY A 164 -1.39 -15.16 3.98
CA GLY A 164 -2.37 -16.21 3.66
C GLY A 164 -3.41 -15.81 2.59
N LEU A 165 -3.23 -14.67 1.91
CA LEU A 165 -4.07 -14.20 0.81
C LEU A 165 -3.28 -14.11 -0.50
N LEU A 166 -2.59 -12.98 -0.72
CA LEU A 166 -1.75 -12.74 -1.90
C LEU A 166 -0.30 -13.19 -1.70
N LEU A 167 0.11 -13.39 -0.45
CA LEU A 167 1.48 -13.75 -0.08
C LEU A 167 1.63 -15.24 0.27
N ALA A 168 0.67 -16.08 -0.15
CA ALA A 168 0.51 -17.46 0.32
C ALA A 168 1.50 -18.47 -0.28
N ASN A 169 2.21 -18.14 -1.36
CA ASN A 169 3.10 -19.09 -2.02
C ASN A 169 4.57 -18.65 -2.01
N ALA A 170 5.38 -19.28 -1.15
CA ALA A 170 6.84 -19.18 -1.21
C ALA A 170 7.46 -19.78 -2.50
N ASN A 171 6.61 -20.39 -3.36
CA ASN A 171 6.95 -20.95 -4.67
C ASN A 171 6.27 -20.21 -5.84
N ALA A 172 5.56 -19.10 -5.59
CA ALA A 172 4.97 -18.25 -6.62
C ALA A 172 6.08 -17.64 -7.51
N ARG A 173 6.23 -18.23 -8.70
CA ARG A 173 7.28 -17.91 -9.66
C ARG A 173 6.90 -16.77 -10.62
N THR A 174 5.67 -16.26 -10.57
CA THR A 174 5.28 -15.19 -11.50
C THR A 174 5.54 -13.80 -10.91
N LEU A 175 6.06 -12.92 -11.77
CA LEU A 175 6.50 -11.56 -11.42
C LEU A 175 5.35 -10.66 -10.89
N GLY A 176 4.09 -11.06 -11.10
CA GLY A 176 2.89 -10.35 -10.64
C GLY A 176 2.47 -10.67 -9.19
N GLU A 177 3.02 -11.72 -8.59
CA GLU A 177 2.66 -12.19 -7.24
C GLU A 177 3.53 -11.57 -6.13
N ARG A 178 4.49 -10.71 -6.50
CA ARG A 178 5.46 -10.13 -5.56
C ARG A 178 5.25 -8.62 -5.42
N PRO A 179 5.25 -8.09 -4.18
CA PRO A 179 5.22 -6.65 -3.97
C PRO A 179 6.44 -5.96 -4.60
N LEU A 180 6.18 -4.89 -5.36
CA LEU A 180 7.21 -4.00 -5.84
C LEU A 180 7.46 -2.90 -4.80
N VAL A 181 8.67 -2.88 -4.24
CA VAL A 181 9.07 -1.85 -3.29
C VAL A 181 9.63 -0.66 -4.07
N LEU A 182 9.00 0.51 -3.89
CA LEU A 182 9.30 1.73 -4.65
C LEU A 182 9.69 2.87 -3.72
N GLU A 183 10.87 3.46 -3.91
CA GLU A 183 11.33 4.63 -3.15
C GLU A 183 10.38 5.83 -3.26
N GLY A 184 9.74 6.01 -4.42
CA GLY A 184 8.78 7.09 -4.65
C GLY A 184 7.47 6.97 -3.85
N LEU A 185 7.26 5.86 -3.13
CA LEU A 185 6.10 5.67 -2.24
C LEU A 185 6.43 5.94 -0.77
N ARG A 186 7.59 6.53 -0.47
CA ARG A 186 7.90 7.03 0.86
C ARG A 186 6.94 8.16 1.27
N GLU A 187 6.75 8.31 2.57
CA GLU A 187 6.18 9.55 3.08
C GLU A 187 7.11 10.73 2.76
N VAL A 188 6.64 11.95 3.01
CA VAL A 188 7.45 13.16 2.83
C VAL A 188 8.72 13.04 3.65
N ILE A 189 9.87 12.97 2.97
CA ILE A 189 11.18 12.97 3.62
C ILE A 189 11.37 14.33 4.27
N SER A 190 11.26 14.35 5.58
CA SER A 190 11.44 15.49 6.45
C SER A 190 12.83 15.39 7.10
N PRO A 191 13.33 16.40 7.82
CA PRO A 191 14.63 16.30 8.50
C PRO A 191 14.65 15.30 9.66
N PHE A 192 13.55 14.58 9.92
CA PHE A 192 13.43 13.68 11.04
C PHE A 192 14.10 12.33 10.78
N THR A 193 14.80 11.80 11.78
CA THR A 193 15.60 10.58 11.64
C THR A 193 14.77 9.35 11.29
N HIS A 194 13.49 9.32 11.66
CA HIS A 194 12.56 8.22 11.37
C HIS A 194 12.21 8.05 9.88
N ASP A 195 12.51 9.03 9.04
CA ASP A 195 12.30 8.97 7.57
C ASP A 195 13.43 8.21 6.85
N LYS A 196 14.56 8.02 7.54
CA LYS A 196 15.63 7.12 7.07
C LYS A 196 15.08 5.69 7.06
N ARG A 197 15.23 4.98 5.94
CA ARG A 197 14.87 3.55 5.84
C ARG A 197 16.00 2.65 6.30
N SER A 198 15.63 1.41 6.57
CA SER A 198 16.56 0.29 6.70
C SER A 198 17.39 0.05 5.43
N SER A 199 18.49 -0.69 5.59
CA SER A 199 19.36 -1.08 4.49
C SER A 199 18.61 -1.90 3.44
N LYS A 200 19.13 -1.92 2.20
CA LYS A 200 18.56 -2.76 1.13
C LYS A 200 18.49 -4.23 1.54
N THR A 201 19.51 -4.74 2.22
CA THR A 201 19.56 -6.11 2.72
C THR A 201 18.41 -6.41 3.69
N GLU A 202 18.09 -5.46 4.58
CA GLU A 202 17.04 -5.63 5.59
C GLU A 202 15.62 -5.56 5.00
N ILE A 203 15.42 -4.66 4.04
CA ILE A 203 14.19 -4.59 3.24
C ILE A 203 14.00 -5.88 2.44
N LEU A 204 15.08 -6.36 1.82
CA LEU A 204 15.08 -7.61 1.09
C LEU A 204 14.84 -8.79 2.03
N ARG A 205 15.37 -8.84 3.25
CA ARG A 205 15.07 -9.90 4.22
C ARG A 205 13.57 -9.96 4.52
N THR A 206 12.96 -8.81 4.78
CA THR A 206 11.53 -8.69 5.10
C THR A 206 10.63 -9.11 3.93
N THR A 207 11.06 -8.85 2.69
CA THR A 207 10.31 -9.16 1.46
C THR A 207 10.68 -10.52 0.83
N ARG A 208 11.86 -11.06 1.11
CA ARG A 208 12.42 -12.32 0.56
C ARG A 208 12.37 -13.50 1.52
N SER A 209 12.05 -13.32 2.80
CA SER A 209 11.68 -14.43 3.71
C SER A 209 10.48 -15.25 3.20
N SER A 210 9.98 -14.90 2.02
CA SER A 210 8.92 -15.54 1.29
C SER A 210 9.20 -15.72 -0.23
N LEU A 211 10.43 -15.61 -0.83
CA LEU A 211 10.79 -16.04 -2.24
C LEU A 211 12.22 -15.60 -2.76
N PRO A 212 12.83 -16.27 -3.80
CA PRO A 212 14.20 -16.10 -4.30
C PRO A 212 14.42 -15.05 -5.43
N ILE A 213 15.68 -14.75 -5.76
CA ILE A 213 16.24 -13.49 -6.30
C ILE A 213 16.06 -13.26 -7.82
N HIS A 214 15.65 -12.04 -8.21
CA HIS A 214 16.22 -11.31 -9.36
C HIS A 214 16.35 -9.82 -9.03
N SER A 215 17.57 -9.36 -8.73
CA SER A 215 17.88 -7.94 -8.56
C SER A 215 18.58 -7.44 -9.82
N ARG A 216 17.95 -6.54 -10.58
CA ARG A 216 18.72 -5.60 -11.41
C ARG A 216 19.20 -4.45 -10.53
N GLN A 217 20.44 -4.06 -10.80
CA GLN A 217 21.27 -3.21 -9.96
C GLN A 217 20.69 -1.79 -9.84
N ALA A 218 20.83 -1.22 -8.64
CA ALA A 218 20.99 0.21 -8.44
C ALA A 218 21.96 0.34 -7.27
N LYS A 219 23.12 0.94 -7.57
CA LYS A 219 24.24 1.19 -6.65
C LYS A 219 23.92 2.39 -5.76
N GLN A 220 24.36 2.22 -4.50
CA GLN A 220 24.60 3.18 -3.40
C GLN A 220 23.64 4.36 -3.23
#